data_AF-A0A2S6GU54-F1
#
_entry.id   AF-A0A2S6GU54-F1
#
_cell.length_a   1.000
_cell.length_b   1.000
_cell.length_c   1.000
_cell.angle_alpha   90.00
_cell.angle_beta   90.00
_cell.angle_gamma   90.00
#
_symmetry.space_group_name_H-M   'P 1'
#
loop_
_entity.id
_entity.type
_entity.pdbx_description
1 polymer ?
#
loop_
_entity_poly.entity_id
_entity_poly.type
_entity_poly.pdbx_seq_one_letter_code
_entity_poly.pdbx_strand_id
1 'polypeptide(L)'
;MLITAAFHTGIWTLLFFVVGMIKPKWPLFFLKKPDRFLVLVISTVLFMVSATLFGEGNRQKALEEQAAKDAVSKILAPASAPVPVPVPDVPATKPDSPKK
;
A
#
# COMPACT_ATOMS: atom_id res chain seq x y z
N MET A 1 -2.51 6.94 4.89
CA MET A 1 -3.60 7.93 5.09
C MET A 1 -4.99 7.30 5.11
N LEU A 2 -5.30 6.36 4.21
CA LEU A 2 -6.61 5.70 4.14
C LEU A 2 -7.03 4.96 5.42
N ILE A 3 -6.09 4.31 6.11
CA ILE A 3 -6.38 3.61 7.38
C ILE A 3 -6.91 4.59 8.44
N THR A 4 -6.26 5.75 8.61
CA THR A 4 -6.69 6.78 9.56
C THR A 4 -8.07 7.34 9.20
N ALA A 5 -8.32 7.56 7.91
CA ALA A 5 -9.63 7.97 7.43
C ALA A 5 -10.69 6.89 7.73
N ALA A 6 -10.38 5.62 7.48
CA ALA A 6 -11.28 4.50 7.77
C ALA A 6 -11.67 4.43 9.25
N PHE A 7 -10.73 4.66 10.17
CA PHE A 7 -11.02 4.71 11.61
C PHE A 7 -11.94 5.89 11.97
N HIS A 8 -11.64 7.09 11.48
CA HIS A 8 -12.50 8.26 11.72
C HIS A 8 -13.91 8.03 11.17
N THR A 9 -14.02 7.58 9.91
CA THR A 9 -15.31 7.29 9.27
C THR A 9 -16.04 6.17 10.00
N GLY A 10 -15.35 5.12 10.44
CA GLY A 10 -15.94 4.02 11.21
C GLY A 10 -16.50 4.47 12.56
N ILE A 11 -15.77 5.32 13.29
CA ILE A 11 -16.23 5.90 14.56
C ILE A 11 -17.47 6.77 14.34
N TRP A 12 -17.45 7.65 13.33
CA TRP A 12 -18.62 8.47 12.99
C TRP A 12 -19.82 7.63 12.55
N THR A 13 -19.58 6.55 11.82
CA THR A 13 -20.62 5.59 11.41
C THR A 13 -21.23 4.91 12.62
N LEU A 14 -20.43 4.48 13.59
CA LEU A 14 -20.91 3.85 14.81
C LEU A 14 -21.73 4.84 15.65
N LEU A 15 -21.27 6.08 15.81
CA LEU A 15 -22.02 7.14 16.50
C LEU A 15 -23.34 7.44 15.78
N PHE A 16 -23.31 7.58 14.45
CA PHE A 16 -24.51 7.76 13.63
C PHE A 16 -25.50 6.62 13.84
N PHE A 17 -25.03 5.38 13.83
CA PHE A 17 -25.87 4.20 14.01
C PHE A 17 -26.50 4.15 15.40
N VAL A 18 -25.69 4.29 16.46
CA VAL A 18 -26.18 4.25 17.85
C VAL A 18 -27.20 5.37 18.10
N VAL A 19 -26.86 6.61 17.74
CA VAL A 19 -27.75 7.76 17.94
C VAL A 19 -29.00 7.65 17.07
N GLY A 20 -28.87 7.18 15.82
CA GLY A 20 -29.99 6.97 14.92
C GLY A 20 -30.94 5.84 15.35
N MET A 21 -30.43 4.77 15.95
CA MET A 21 -31.28 3.70 16.47
C MET A 21 -32.08 4.14 17.70
N ILE A 22 -31.46 4.94 18.59
CA ILE A 22 -32.15 5.52 19.76
C ILE A 22 -33.19 6.55 19.31
N LYS A 23 -32.79 7.50 18.44
CA LYS A 23 -33.64 8.60 17.97
C LYS A 23 -33.36 8.90 16.50
N PRO A 24 -34.06 8.27 15.54
CA PRO A 24 -33.73 8.35 14.11
C PRO A 24 -33.80 9.78 13.56
N LYS A 25 -34.64 10.63 14.14
CA LYS A 25 -34.75 12.05 13.79
C LYS A 25 -33.52 12.89 14.14
N TRP A 26 -32.58 12.39 14.94
CA TRP A 26 -31.38 13.15 15.26
C TRP A 26 -30.38 13.18 14.09
N PRO A 27 -29.91 12.02 13.57
CA PRO A 27 -29.08 12.02 12.37
C PRO A 27 -29.87 12.36 11.10
N LEU A 28 -31.16 12.01 11.05
CA LEU A 28 -32.04 12.28 9.91
C LEU A 28 -33.00 13.44 10.20
N PHE A 29 -32.49 14.53 10.80
CA PHE A 29 -33.29 15.69 11.22
C PHE A 29 -34.05 16.38 10.09
N PHE A 30 -33.61 16.18 8.86
CA PHE A 30 -34.19 16.72 7.64
C PHE A 30 -35.39 15.91 7.11
N LEU A 31 -35.64 14.69 7.61
CA LEU A 31 -36.79 13.87 7.19
C LEU A 31 -38.03 14.13 8.06
N LYS A 32 -39.21 14.20 7.43
CA LYS A 32 -40.51 14.36 8.14
C LYS A 32 -40.86 13.14 9.01
N LYS A 33 -40.63 11.93 8.48
CA LYS A 33 -40.87 10.66 9.17
C LYS A 33 -39.64 9.76 9.02
N PRO A 34 -38.57 10.01 9.78
CA PRO A 34 -37.38 9.17 9.76
C PRO A 34 -37.69 7.85 10.46
N ASP A 35 -37.47 6.74 9.76
CA ASP A 35 -37.64 5.41 10.31
C ASP A 35 -36.30 4.78 10.70
N ARG A 36 -36.33 3.86 11.67
CA ARG A 36 -35.13 3.13 12.12
C ARG A 36 -34.56 2.25 11.01
N PHE A 37 -35.41 1.73 10.11
CA PHE A 37 -34.95 0.95 8.97
C PHE A 37 -34.04 1.76 8.04
N LEU A 38 -34.37 3.05 7.81
CA LEU A 38 -33.53 3.95 7.01
C LEU A 38 -32.15 4.18 7.65
N VAL A 39 -32.11 4.37 8.98
CA VAL A 39 -30.83 4.45 9.71
C VAL A 39 -30.01 3.19 9.47
N LEU A 40 -30.64 2.02 9.56
CA LEU A 40 -29.99 0.74 9.40
C LEU A 40 -29.39 0.61 7.99
N VAL A 41 -30.17 0.86 6.94
CA VAL A 41 -29.69 0.82 5.55
C VAL A 41 -28.52 1.78 5.32
N ILE A 42 -28.64 3.04 5.76
CA ILE A 42 -27.58 4.04 5.59
C ILE A 42 -26.32 3.63 6.37
N SER A 43 -26.48 3.13 7.59
CA SER A 43 -25.37 2.67 8.41
C SER A 43 -24.66 1.45 7.81
N THR A 44 -25.36 0.52 7.17
CA THR A 44 -24.76 -0.61 6.46
C THR A 44 -23.90 -0.13 5.30
N VAL A 45 -24.37 0.85 4.53
CA VAL A 45 -23.59 1.43 3.43
C VAL A 45 -22.36 2.15 3.95
N LEU A 46 -22.50 2.98 4.99
CA LEU A 46 -21.38 3.68 5.63
C LEU A 46 -20.36 2.70 6.23
N PHE A 47 -20.83 1.58 6.78
CA PHE A 47 -19.97 0.52 7.29
C PHE A 47 -19.18 -0.14 6.16
N MET A 48 -19.82 -0.47 5.03
CA MET A 48 -19.12 -0.98 3.85
C MET A 48 -18.05 -0.01 3.37
N VAL A 49 -18.37 1.29 3.25
CA VAL A 49 -17.39 2.32 2.87
C VAL A 49 -16.19 2.31 3.83
N SER A 50 -16.44 2.31 5.14
CA SER A 50 -15.37 2.26 6.16
C SER A 50 -14.52 1.00 6.03
N ALA A 51 -15.14 -0.16 5.82
CA ALA A 51 -14.46 -1.44 5.64
C ALA A 51 -13.62 -1.48 4.36
N THR A 52 -14.13 -0.95 3.25
CA THR A 52 -13.40 -0.84 1.98
C THR A 52 -12.18 0.07 2.12
N LEU A 53 -12.33 1.25 2.74
CA LEU A 53 -11.20 2.16 2.99
C LEU A 53 -10.13 1.51 3.87
N PHE A 54 -10.54 0.75 4.89
CA PHE A 54 -9.61 0.02 5.75
C PHE A 54 -8.86 -1.06 4.97
N GLY A 55 -9.57 -1.86 4.18
CA GLY A 55 -9.00 -2.92 3.35
C GLY A 55 -8.00 -2.38 2.32
N GLU A 56 -8.36 -1.34 1.58
CA GLU A 56 -7.47 -0.69 0.62
C GLU A 56 -6.26 -0.04 1.30
N GLY A 57 -6.48 0.61 2.45
CA GLY A 57 -5.40 1.18 3.25
C GLY A 57 -4.38 0.15 3.70
N ASN A 58 -4.84 -1.02 4.16
CA ASN A 58 -3.94 -2.12 4.53
C ASN A 58 -3.21 -2.70 3.31
N ARG A 59 -3.88 -2.82 2.16
CA ARG A 59 -3.25 -3.29 0.93
C ARG A 59 -2.13 -2.34 0.48
N GLN A 60 -2.36 -1.02 0.53
CA GLN A 60 -1.31 -0.04 0.21
C GLN A 60 -0.11 -0.16 1.15
N LYS A 61 -0.36 -0.25 2.46
CA LYS A 61 0.70 -0.41 3.46
C LYS A 61 1.54 -1.67 3.21
N ALA A 62 0.90 -2.78 2.84
CA ALA A 62 1.60 -4.04 2.53
C ALA A 62 2.49 -3.92 1.28
N LEU A 63 2.06 -3.16 0.26
CA LEU A 63 2.85 -2.92 -0.95
C LEU A 63 4.03 -1.98 -0.68
N GLU A 64 3.81 -0.93 0.10
CA GLU A 64 4.87 -0.01 0.54
C GLU A 64 5.94 -0.77 1.35
N GLU A 65 5.54 -1.65 2.26
CA GLU A 65 6.46 -2.46 3.05
C GLU A 65 7.28 -3.43 2.18
N GLN A 66 6.66 -4.06 1.19
CA GLN A 66 7.37 -4.92 0.23
C GLN A 66 8.38 -4.11 -0.61
N ALA A 67 7.96 -2.97 -1.17
CA ALA A 67 8.84 -2.11 -1.94
C ALA A 67 10.02 -1.59 -1.11
N ALA A 68 9.80 -1.25 0.17
CA ALA A 68 10.86 -0.85 1.09
C ALA A 68 11.85 -2.01 1.34
N LYS A 69 11.36 -3.24 1.53
CA LYS A 69 12.21 -4.44 1.71
C LYS A 69 13.02 -4.76 0.45
N ASP A 70 12.42 -4.62 -0.73
CA ASP A 70 13.11 -4.82 -2.00
C ASP A 70 14.20 -3.76 -2.24
N ALA A 71 13.90 -2.49 -1.91
CA ALA A 71 14.87 -1.40 -2.00
C ALA A 71 16.06 -1.62 -1.05
N VAL A 72 15.80 -2.00 0.21
CA VAL A 72 16.85 -2.33 1.18
C VAL A 72 17.68 -3.53 0.71
N SER A 73 17.04 -4.59 0.20
CA SER A 73 17.76 -5.77 -0.32
C SER A 73 18.64 -5.43 -1.53
N LYS A 74 18.21 -4.50 -2.39
CA LYS A 74 18.97 -4.05 -3.56
C LYS A 74 20.17 -3.17 -3.20
N ILE A 75 20.08 -2.40 -2.11
CA ILE A 75 21.19 -1.59 -1.59
C ILE A 75 22.22 -2.47 -0.85
N LEU A 76 21.76 -3.54 -0.19
CA LEU A 76 22.62 -4.47 0.55
C LEU A 76 23.20 -5.59 -0.33
N ALA A 77 22.74 -5.75 -1.57
CA ALA A 77 23.37 -6.64 -2.53
C ALA A 77 24.79 -6.11 -2.86
N PRO A 78 25.86 -6.91 -2.65
CA PRO A 78 27.20 -6.45 -2.95
C PRO A 78 27.27 -6.13 -4.45
N ALA A 79 27.76 -4.93 -4.78
CA ALA A 79 28.07 -4.56 -6.16
C ALA A 79 28.96 -5.67 -6.74
N SER A 80 28.40 -6.45 -7.67
CA SER A 80 29.16 -7.46 -8.38
C SER A 80 30.26 -6.72 -9.12
N ALA A 81 31.49 -6.85 -8.63
CA ALA A 81 32.66 -6.24 -9.24
C ALA A 81 32.67 -6.61 -10.73
N PRO A 82 33.08 -5.69 -11.63
CA PRO A 82 33.18 -6.01 -13.05
C PRO A 82 34.09 -7.23 -13.20
N VAL A 83 33.53 -8.33 -13.69
CA VAL A 83 34.32 -9.54 -13.97
C VAL A 83 35.39 -9.15 -14.99
N PRO A 84 36.70 -9.37 -14.71
CA PRO A 84 37.74 -9.12 -15.68
C PRO A 84 37.45 -9.92 -16.95
N VAL A 85 37.24 -9.21 -18.06
CA VAL A 85 37.11 -9.82 -19.38
C VAL A 85 38.44 -10.52 -19.68
N PRO A 86 38.47 -11.82 -20.04
CA PRO A 86 39.70 -12.49 -20.45
C PRO A 86 40.33 -11.71 -21.61
N VAL A 87 41.53 -11.16 -21.37
CA VAL A 87 42.35 -10.55 -22.41
C VAL A 87 42.74 -11.68 -23.37
N PRO A 88 42.43 -11.58 -24.68
CA PRO A 88 42.87 -12.58 -25.65
C PRO A 88 44.39 -12.76 -25.59
N ASP A 89 44.85 -14.00 -25.41
CA ASP A 89 46.26 -14.37 -25.49
C ASP A 89 46.80 -13.96 -26.86
N VAL A 90 47.57 -12.87 -26.90
CA VAL A 90 48.35 -12.51 -28.09
C VAL A 90 49.50 -13.51 -28.17
N PRO A 91 49.62 -14.32 -29.24
CA PRO A 91 50.73 -15.26 -29.38
C PRO A 91 52.06 -14.49 -29.41
N ALA A 92 53.00 -14.92 -28.57
CA ALA A 92 54.34 -14.35 -28.49
C ALA A 92 55.03 -14.36 -29.87
N THR A 93 55.29 -13.17 -30.40
CA THR A 93 56.08 -12.98 -31.61
C THR A 93 57.51 -13.48 -31.34
N LYS A 94 57.91 -14.51 -32.09
CA LYS A 94 59.24 -15.12 -32.12
C LYS A 94 60.31 -14.03 -32.34
N PRO A 95 61.40 -13.96 -31.56
CA PRO A 95 62.48 -13.01 -31.82
C PRO A 95 63.29 -13.48 -33.04
N ASP A 96 63.30 -12.65 -34.07
CA ASP A 96 64.14 -12.80 -35.24
C ASP A 96 65.61 -12.55 -34.86
N SER A 97 66.50 -13.42 -35.33
CA SER A 97 67.92 -13.41 -34.96
C SER A 97 68.69 -12.39 -35.80
N PRO A 98 69.61 -11.59 -35.24
CA PRO A 98 70.45 -10.72 -36.05
C PRO A 98 71.61 -11.52 -36.65
N LYS A 99 71.63 -11.60 -37.99
CA LYS A 99 72.81 -11.98 -38.78
C LYS A 99 73.96 -11.00 -38.52
N LYS A 100 75.14 -11.51 -38.17
CA LYS A 100 76.44 -11.02 -38.66
C LYS A 100 77.46 -12.16 -38.66
#